data_AF-A0A936Y0Y8-F1
#
_entry.id   AF-A0A936Y0Y8-F1
#
_cell.length_a   1.000
_cell.length_b   1.000
_cell.length_c   1.000
_cell.angle_alpha   90.00
_cell.angle_beta   90.00
_cell.angle_gamma   90.00
#
_symmetry.space_group_name_H-M   'P 1'
#
loop_
_entity.id
_entity.type
_entity.pdbx_description
1 polymer ?
#
loop_
_entity_poly.entity_id
_entity_poly.type
_entity_poly.pdbx_seq_one_letter_code
_entity_poly.pdbx_strand_id
1 'polypeptide(L)'
;MKKIIILIFVVFSVNTIMAQTLSSGNYSSSDLGYTYTVSVKHEGHIITITESNRVNQYKSNGGNTYYHIEQKYAHFYIKVAAGNKYYAGKQGSSEQVFTYSGGQTNQEEALPSGIDNCPLYDKYLKLSKTDHVNTQACAFCGAAALAKCTYTDAAPYLKPLIEALKSIMEEASKCPCTDAIKQSEWNAVPDN
;
A
#
# COMPACT_ATOMS: atom_id res chain seq x y z
N MET A 1 -9.06 73.83 25.55
CA MET A 1 -9.97 72.86 24.91
C MET A 1 -9.12 71.64 24.52
N LYS A 2 -9.31 70.51 25.21
CA LYS A 2 -8.45 69.32 25.09
C LYS A 2 -8.86 68.49 23.87
N LYS A 3 -7.86 68.17 23.03
CA LYS A 3 -7.94 67.32 21.84
C LYS A 3 -8.29 65.88 22.25
N ILE A 4 -9.26 65.27 21.57
CA ILE A 4 -9.49 63.82 21.61
C ILE A 4 -9.22 63.30 20.21
N ILE A 5 -8.07 62.64 20.04
CA ILE A 5 -7.73 61.86 18.84
C ILE A 5 -8.11 60.42 19.18
N ILE A 6 -9.17 59.90 18.54
CA ILE A 6 -9.57 58.49 18.66
C ILE A 6 -8.75 57.70 17.64
N LEU A 7 -7.79 56.92 18.12
CA LEU A 7 -6.99 55.98 17.34
C LEU A 7 -7.76 54.64 17.29
N ILE A 8 -8.37 54.33 16.14
CA ILE A 8 -9.05 53.04 15.92
C ILE A 8 -7.98 52.01 15.52
N PHE A 9 -7.62 51.15 16.47
CA PHE A 9 -6.75 49.99 16.24
C PHE A 9 -7.59 48.88 15.59
N VAL A 10 -7.56 48.81 14.25
CA VAL A 10 -8.14 47.68 13.50
C VAL A 10 -7.20 46.49 13.64
N VAL A 11 -7.52 45.58 14.56
CA VAL A 11 -6.83 44.30 14.69
C VAL A 11 -7.23 43.43 13.50
N PHE A 12 -6.40 43.40 12.46
CA PHE A 12 -6.48 42.41 11.41
C PHE A 12 -6.03 41.06 11.99
N SER A 13 -6.99 40.26 12.46
CA SER A 13 -6.77 38.86 12.78
C SER A 13 -6.50 38.10 11.48
N VAL A 14 -5.24 38.02 11.07
CA VAL A 14 -4.81 37.14 9.97
C VAL A 14 -5.04 35.71 10.45
N ASN A 15 -6.16 35.12 10.07
CA ASN A 15 -6.40 33.69 10.22
C ASN A 15 -5.42 32.96 9.32
N THR A 16 -4.23 32.65 9.84
CA THR A 16 -3.33 31.71 9.19
C THR A 16 -4.03 30.35 9.22
N ILE A 17 -4.58 29.94 8.07
CA ILE A 17 -5.00 28.56 7.85
C ILE A 17 -3.71 27.75 7.89
N MET A 18 -3.36 27.26 9.07
CA MET A 18 -2.27 26.33 9.25
C MET A 18 -2.62 25.10 8.42
N ALA A 19 -1.93 24.93 7.29
CA ALA A 19 -1.98 23.69 6.53
C ALA A 19 -1.61 22.56 7.51
N GLN A 20 -2.47 21.56 7.61
CA GLN A 20 -2.23 20.46 8.53
C GLN A 20 -1.00 19.69 8.07
N THR A 21 0.01 19.61 8.94
CA THR A 21 1.24 18.87 8.68
C THR A 21 1.10 17.46 9.23
N LEU A 22 1.49 16.47 8.43
CA LEU A 22 1.54 15.07 8.87
C LEU A 22 2.71 14.88 9.83
N SER A 23 2.48 14.17 10.92
CA SER A 23 3.56 13.64 11.76
C SER A 23 4.40 12.69 10.93
N SER A 24 5.73 12.84 10.99
CA SER A 24 6.62 11.89 10.35
C SER A 24 6.61 10.55 11.10
N GLY A 25 6.68 9.44 10.36
CA GLY A 25 6.63 8.09 10.90
C GLY A 25 5.83 7.16 9.99
N ASN A 26 5.42 6.00 10.51
CA ASN A 26 4.73 5.01 9.69
C ASN A 26 3.22 5.26 9.67
N TYR A 27 2.63 4.98 8.51
CA TYR A 27 1.21 5.05 8.27
C TYR A 27 0.75 3.75 7.65
N SER A 28 -0.36 3.24 8.15
CA SER A 28 -0.95 1.99 7.66
C SER A 28 -2.34 2.24 7.11
N SER A 29 -2.65 1.48 6.06
CA SER A 29 -3.99 1.34 5.51
C SER A 29 -4.44 -0.09 5.63
N SER A 30 -5.68 -0.30 6.05
CA SER A 30 -6.38 -1.59 6.00
C SER A 30 -7.47 -1.64 4.94
N ASP A 31 -7.71 -0.54 4.20
CA ASP A 31 -8.78 -0.43 3.18
C ASP A 31 -8.58 -1.34 1.97
N LEU A 32 -7.34 -1.81 1.75
CA LEU A 32 -7.03 -2.82 0.73
C LEU A 32 -7.37 -4.24 1.19
N GLY A 33 -7.89 -4.35 2.42
CA GLY A 33 -8.17 -5.54 3.20
C GLY A 33 -6.92 -6.29 3.71
N TYR A 34 -5.73 -5.79 3.41
CA TYR A 34 -4.47 -6.18 4.02
C TYR A 34 -3.81 -4.92 4.61
N THR A 35 -3.00 -5.08 5.64
CA THR A 35 -2.28 -3.96 6.23
C THR A 35 -1.11 -3.58 5.35
N TYR A 36 -1.21 -2.42 4.73
CA TYR A 36 -0.15 -1.84 3.92
C TYR A 36 0.46 -0.64 4.65
N THR A 37 1.76 -0.71 4.93
CA THR A 37 2.46 0.29 5.74
C THR A 37 3.51 1.02 4.91
N VAL A 38 3.55 2.34 5.05
CA VAL A 38 4.51 3.23 4.40
C VAL A 38 5.13 4.17 5.43
N SER A 39 6.33 4.65 5.16
CA SER A 39 6.98 5.68 5.97
C SER A 39 6.73 7.04 5.34
N VAL A 40 6.30 8.00 6.14
CA VAL A 40 5.94 9.35 5.69
C VAL A 40 6.85 10.37 6.34
N LYS A 41 7.34 11.31 5.53
CA LYS A 41 8.03 12.51 5.96
C LYS A 41 7.36 13.73 5.32
N HIS A 42 7.00 14.72 6.11
CA HIS A 42 6.34 15.94 5.63
C HIS A 42 7.21 17.17 5.94
N GLU A 43 7.72 17.83 4.89
CA GLU A 43 8.59 19.00 4.99
C GLU A 43 8.05 20.15 4.12
N GLY A 44 7.46 21.15 4.78
CA GLY A 44 6.88 22.31 4.11
C GLY A 44 5.77 21.90 3.13
N HIS A 45 6.01 22.08 1.83
CA HIS A 45 5.06 21.74 0.77
C HIS A 45 5.31 20.38 0.12
N ILE A 46 6.18 19.55 0.71
CA ILE A 46 6.55 18.25 0.16
C ILE A 46 6.20 17.14 1.17
N ILE A 47 5.54 16.11 0.67
CA ILE A 47 5.34 14.84 1.37
C ILE A 47 6.16 13.79 0.63
N THR A 48 7.05 13.13 1.35
CA THR A 48 7.78 11.96 0.88
C THR A 48 7.15 10.71 1.47
N ILE A 49 6.76 9.77 0.61
CA ILE A 49 6.28 8.45 0.98
C ILE A 49 7.32 7.43 0.56
N THR A 50 7.88 6.74 1.54
CA THR A 50 8.82 5.64 1.34
C THR A 50 8.08 4.32 1.54
N GLU A 51 8.23 3.45 0.57
CA GLU A 51 7.75 2.07 0.57
C GLU A 51 8.96 1.13 0.50
N SER A 52 8.75 -0.18 0.61
CA SER A 52 9.85 -1.15 0.64
C SER A 52 10.78 -1.08 -0.59
N ASN A 53 10.26 -0.70 -1.76
CA ASN A 53 10.99 -0.71 -3.03
C ASN A 53 10.92 0.62 -3.81
N ARG A 54 10.23 1.64 -3.29
CA ARG A 54 10.07 2.93 -3.99
C ARG A 54 9.94 4.09 -3.03
N VAL A 55 10.40 5.25 -3.46
CA VAL A 55 10.24 6.53 -2.78
C VAL A 55 9.49 7.46 -3.71
N ASN A 56 8.32 7.94 -3.29
CA ASN A 56 7.48 8.84 -4.04
C ASN A 56 7.43 10.20 -3.35
N GLN A 57 7.44 11.27 -4.13
CA GLN A 57 7.35 12.62 -3.61
C GLN A 57 6.13 13.35 -4.20
N TYR A 58 5.42 14.04 -3.31
CA TYR A 58 4.23 14.79 -3.62
C TYR A 58 4.41 16.24 -3.19
N LYS A 59 4.04 17.18 -4.05
CA LYS A 59 4.16 18.62 -3.80
C LYS A 59 2.80 19.30 -3.84
N SER A 60 2.59 20.24 -2.92
CA SER A 60 1.43 21.14 -2.94
C SER A 60 1.83 22.55 -3.36
N ASN A 61 0.94 23.23 -4.09
CA ASN A 61 1.05 24.68 -4.35
C ASN A 61 0.20 25.50 -3.36
N GLY A 62 -0.34 24.85 -2.31
CA GLY A 62 -1.22 25.44 -1.31
C GLY A 62 -2.39 24.51 -0.97
N GLY A 63 -2.89 24.61 0.26
CA GLY A 63 -3.97 23.76 0.78
C GLY A 63 -3.48 22.42 1.33
N ASN A 64 -4.35 21.42 1.35
CA ASN A 64 -4.10 20.11 1.96
C ASN A 64 -3.92 18.98 0.93
N THR A 65 -3.89 19.28 -0.36
CA THR A 65 -3.72 18.29 -1.43
C THR A 65 -2.35 18.46 -2.09
N TYR A 66 -1.65 17.34 -2.24
CA TYR A 66 -0.29 17.24 -2.75
C TYR A 66 -0.29 16.29 -3.93
N TYR A 67 0.27 16.71 -5.07
CA TYR A 67 0.28 15.92 -6.30
C TYR A 67 1.67 15.37 -6.57
N HIS A 68 1.75 14.23 -7.24
CA HIS A 68 3.03 13.60 -7.55
C HIS A 68 3.94 14.54 -8.34
N ILE A 69 5.22 14.63 -7.98
CA ILE A 69 6.17 15.57 -8.61
C ILE A 69 6.52 15.15 -10.05
N GLU A 70 6.65 13.85 -10.32
CA GLU A 70 6.86 13.36 -11.68
C GLU A 70 5.60 13.52 -12.55
N GLN A 71 5.73 14.21 -13.68
CA GLN A 71 4.61 14.57 -14.57
C GLN A 71 3.80 13.35 -15.05
N LYS A 72 4.45 12.21 -15.34
CA LYS A 72 3.76 10.97 -15.77
C LYS A 72 2.79 10.43 -14.72
N TYR A 73 2.94 10.82 -13.45
CA TYR A 73 2.14 10.37 -12.32
C TYR A 73 1.33 11.52 -11.68
N ALA A 74 1.24 12.69 -12.32
CA ALA A 74 0.59 13.88 -11.76
C ALA A 74 -0.90 13.70 -11.39
N HIS A 75 -1.55 12.64 -11.89
CA HIS A 75 -2.92 12.28 -11.54
C HIS A 75 -3.04 11.55 -10.18
N PHE A 76 -1.93 11.16 -9.56
CA PHE A 76 -1.89 10.63 -8.19
C PHE A 76 -1.70 11.76 -7.18
N TYR A 77 -2.38 11.65 -6.04
CA TYR A 77 -2.37 12.68 -5.01
C TYR A 77 -2.46 12.12 -3.59
N ILE A 78 -2.01 12.95 -2.65
CA ILE A 78 -2.17 12.80 -1.20
C ILE A 78 -2.99 13.97 -0.69
N LYS A 79 -4.12 13.69 -0.04
CA LYS A 79 -4.98 14.68 0.62
C LYS A 79 -4.88 14.53 2.14
N VAL A 80 -4.23 15.48 2.78
CA VAL A 80 -4.05 15.51 4.24
C VAL A 80 -5.38 15.88 4.90
N ALA A 81 -5.83 15.04 5.84
CA ALA A 81 -7.10 15.19 6.54
C ALA A 81 -6.95 15.52 8.03
N ALA A 82 -5.83 15.09 8.62
CA ALA A 82 -5.39 15.43 9.97
C ALA A 82 -3.88 15.19 10.06
N GLY A 83 -3.22 15.67 11.13
CA GLY A 83 -1.78 15.43 11.33
C GLY A 83 -1.39 13.96 11.48
N ASN A 84 -2.36 13.07 11.67
CA ASN A 84 -2.18 11.62 11.76
C ASN A 84 -2.97 10.85 10.69
N LYS A 85 -3.50 11.52 9.67
CA LYS A 85 -4.41 10.92 8.69
C LYS A 85 -4.33 11.58 7.33
N TYR A 86 -4.20 10.78 6.28
CA TYR A 86 -4.32 11.26 4.91
C TYR A 86 -5.08 10.26 4.03
N TYR A 87 -5.47 10.74 2.86
CA TYR A 87 -6.03 9.93 1.79
C TYR A 87 -5.07 9.90 0.61
N ALA A 88 -4.77 8.72 0.08
CA ALA A 88 -4.07 8.56 -1.19
C ALA A 88 -5.06 8.22 -2.29
N GLY A 89 -4.90 8.78 -3.47
CA GLY A 89 -5.84 8.53 -4.54
C GLY A 89 -5.28 8.82 -5.93
N LYS A 90 -6.05 8.39 -6.92
CA LYS A 90 -5.91 8.77 -8.32
C LYS A 90 -7.15 9.58 -8.72
N GLN A 91 -6.97 10.62 -9.52
CA GLN A 91 -8.09 11.41 -10.04
C GLN A 91 -9.13 10.51 -10.71
N GLY A 92 -10.40 10.64 -10.30
CA GLY A 92 -11.51 9.83 -10.81
C GLY A 92 -11.60 8.42 -10.23
N SER A 93 -10.83 8.09 -9.20
CA SER A 93 -10.87 6.80 -8.50
C SER A 93 -11.18 6.97 -7.02
N SER A 94 -11.53 5.87 -6.34
CA SER A 94 -11.70 5.85 -4.89
C SER A 94 -10.39 6.19 -4.17
N GLU A 95 -10.52 6.88 -3.04
CA GLU A 95 -9.41 7.18 -2.14
C GLU A 95 -9.17 6.04 -1.16
N GLN A 96 -7.91 5.86 -0.78
CA GLN A 96 -7.45 4.94 0.26
C GLN A 96 -7.05 5.73 1.50
N VAL A 97 -7.51 5.31 2.69
CA VAL A 97 -7.16 5.98 3.94
C VAL A 97 -5.87 5.43 4.54
N PHE A 98 -5.04 6.34 5.06
CA PHE A 98 -3.84 6.00 5.81
C PHE A 98 -3.87 6.71 7.15
N THR A 99 -3.61 5.95 8.21
CA THR A 99 -3.59 6.45 9.59
C THR A 99 -2.23 6.18 10.23
N TYR A 100 -1.75 7.14 11.02
CA TYR A 100 -0.49 7.03 11.74
C TYR A 100 -0.48 5.80 12.65
N SER A 101 0.55 4.96 12.51
CA SER A 101 0.71 3.70 13.24
C SER A 101 1.94 3.70 14.17
N GLY A 102 2.71 4.80 14.23
CA GLY A 102 3.92 4.92 15.07
C GLY A 102 5.24 4.74 14.30
N GLY A 103 6.37 4.69 15.01
CA GLY A 103 7.72 4.45 14.46
C GLY A 103 8.59 5.70 14.29
N GLN A 104 9.92 5.54 14.40
CA GLN A 104 10.89 6.61 14.11
C GLN A 104 11.32 6.58 12.65
N THR A 105 11.57 7.76 12.09
CA THR A 105 11.88 8.08 10.68
C THR A 105 13.20 7.51 10.14
N ASN A 106 13.83 6.57 10.85
CA ASN A 106 15.12 6.05 10.46
C ASN A 106 14.91 4.92 9.45
N GLN A 107 15.49 5.06 8.27
CA GLN A 107 15.48 4.09 7.16
C GLN A 107 15.87 2.64 7.55
N GLU A 108 16.39 2.42 8.76
CA GLU A 108 16.83 1.12 9.28
C GLU A 108 15.71 0.26 9.89
N GLU A 109 14.55 0.82 10.25
CA GLU A 109 13.35 0.00 10.41
C GLU A 109 12.79 -0.28 9.01
N ALA A 110 13.37 -1.29 8.36
CA ALA A 110 12.89 -1.78 7.08
C ALA A 110 11.38 -2.01 7.22
N LEU A 111 10.58 -1.22 6.48
CA LEU A 111 9.16 -1.52 6.31
C LEU A 111 9.08 -2.98 5.89
N PRO A 112 8.29 -3.82 6.58
CA PRO A 112 8.19 -5.22 6.19
C PRO A 112 7.86 -5.24 4.70
N SER A 113 8.71 -5.91 3.93
CA SER A 113 8.37 -6.21 2.55
C SER A 113 7.00 -6.90 2.61
N GLY A 114 6.11 -6.65 1.64
CA GLY A 114 4.80 -7.32 1.61
C GLY A 114 4.87 -8.86 1.58
N ILE A 115 6.09 -9.42 1.56
CA ILE A 115 6.47 -10.82 1.52
C ILE A 115 6.99 -11.32 2.88
N ASP A 116 7.49 -10.44 3.77
CA ASP A 116 8.21 -10.82 5.01
C ASP A 116 7.35 -11.60 6.01
N ASN A 117 6.02 -11.60 5.82
CA ASN A 117 5.06 -12.39 6.61
C ASN A 117 4.34 -13.48 5.79
N CYS A 118 4.97 -14.02 4.74
CA CYS A 118 4.38 -15.07 3.89
C CYS A 118 5.12 -16.42 4.01
N PRO A 119 4.95 -17.17 5.11
CA PRO A 119 5.72 -18.41 5.35
C PRO A 119 5.46 -19.51 4.30
N LEU A 120 4.27 -19.53 3.70
CA LEU A 120 3.96 -20.47 2.62
C LEU A 120 4.65 -20.09 1.31
N TYR A 121 4.81 -18.80 1.00
CA TYR A 121 5.61 -18.38 -0.15
C TYR A 121 7.06 -18.81 0.02
N ASP A 122 7.67 -18.57 1.19
CA ASP A 122 9.06 -18.96 1.45
C ASP A 122 9.27 -20.47 1.34
N LYS A 123 8.33 -21.26 1.87
CA LYS A 123 8.31 -22.71 1.71
C LYS A 123 8.36 -23.11 0.24
N TYR A 124 7.47 -22.56 -0.59
CA TYR A 124 7.37 -22.91 -2.00
C TYR A 124 8.51 -22.34 -2.86
N LEU A 125 9.05 -21.19 -2.51
CA LEU A 125 10.26 -20.62 -3.12
C LEU A 125 11.49 -21.49 -2.83
N LYS A 126 11.58 -22.08 -1.64
CA LYS A 126 12.64 -23.04 -1.32
C LYS A 126 12.45 -24.33 -2.13
N LEU A 127 11.23 -24.87 -2.17
CA LEU A 127 10.92 -26.09 -2.92
C LEU A 127 11.18 -25.92 -4.41
N SER A 128 10.84 -24.77 -5.02
CA SER A 128 11.10 -24.53 -6.44
C SER A 128 12.59 -24.50 -6.80
N LYS A 129 13.47 -24.25 -5.83
CA LYS A 129 14.93 -24.29 -6.01
C LYS A 129 15.53 -25.67 -5.80
N THR A 130 14.87 -26.54 -5.04
CA THR A 130 15.41 -27.85 -4.62
C THR A 130 14.72 -29.04 -5.28
N ASP A 131 13.44 -28.91 -5.65
CA ASP A 131 12.67 -29.94 -6.36
C ASP A 131 12.62 -29.59 -7.84
N HIS A 132 13.61 -30.09 -8.58
CA HIS A 132 13.75 -29.84 -10.02
C HIS A 132 12.67 -30.52 -10.87
N VAL A 133 11.98 -31.54 -10.34
CA VAL A 133 10.91 -32.24 -11.05
C VAL A 133 9.63 -31.43 -10.99
N ASN A 134 9.30 -30.90 -9.82
CA ASN A 134 8.06 -30.14 -9.58
C ASN A 134 8.28 -28.63 -9.51
N THR A 135 9.38 -28.11 -10.07
CA THR A 135 9.75 -26.68 -9.97
C THR A 135 8.62 -25.76 -10.41
N GLN A 136 7.96 -26.07 -11.52
CA GLN A 136 6.87 -25.26 -12.05
C GLN A 136 5.65 -25.27 -11.12
N ALA A 137 5.24 -26.45 -10.65
CA ALA A 137 4.15 -26.58 -9.68
C ALA A 137 4.46 -25.82 -8.38
N CYS A 138 5.68 -25.95 -7.85
CA CYS A 138 6.12 -25.22 -6.67
C CYS A 138 6.10 -23.69 -6.89
N ALA A 139 6.50 -23.21 -8.07
CA ALA A 139 6.45 -21.79 -8.40
C ALA A 139 5.00 -21.25 -8.42
N PHE A 140 4.05 -21.98 -9.02
CA PHE A 140 2.63 -21.59 -9.01
C PHE A 140 2.03 -21.63 -7.59
N CYS A 141 2.37 -22.64 -6.80
CA CYS A 141 1.96 -22.72 -5.40
C CYS A 141 2.52 -21.56 -4.56
N GLY A 142 3.77 -21.16 -4.81
CA GLY A 142 4.36 -19.97 -4.21
C GLY A 142 3.64 -18.69 -4.61
N ALA A 143 3.32 -18.53 -5.89
CA ALA A 143 2.54 -17.39 -6.38
C ALA A 143 1.14 -17.33 -5.75
N ALA A 144 0.46 -18.47 -5.58
CA ALA A 144 -0.84 -18.54 -4.92
C ALA A 144 -0.75 -18.19 -3.42
N ALA A 145 0.28 -18.68 -2.72
CA ALA A 145 0.55 -18.33 -1.33
C ALA A 145 0.82 -16.82 -1.18
N LEU A 146 1.62 -16.25 -2.09
CA LEU A 146 1.89 -14.82 -2.12
C LEU A 146 0.61 -14.02 -2.38
N ALA A 147 -0.19 -14.41 -3.37
CA ALA A 147 -1.46 -13.75 -3.66
C ALA A 147 -2.40 -13.73 -2.44
N LYS A 148 -2.51 -14.84 -1.70
CA LYS A 148 -3.31 -14.90 -0.46
C LYS A 148 -2.73 -14.07 0.69
N CYS A 149 -1.43 -13.88 0.70
CA CYS A 149 -0.77 -13.06 1.71
C CYS A 149 -0.84 -11.57 1.37
N THR A 150 -0.85 -11.24 0.09
CA THR A 150 -0.88 -9.87 -0.41
C THR A 150 -2.30 -9.34 -0.57
N TYR A 151 -3.29 -10.18 -0.89
CA TYR A 151 -4.64 -9.74 -1.24
C TYR A 151 -5.70 -10.39 -0.36
N THR A 152 -6.66 -9.59 0.09
CA THR A 152 -7.82 -10.02 0.89
C THR A 152 -8.82 -10.78 0.06
N ASP A 153 -9.08 -10.27 -1.14
CA ASP A 153 -9.75 -11.02 -2.19
C ASP A 153 -8.70 -11.52 -3.18
N ALA A 154 -8.15 -12.69 -2.87
CA ALA A 154 -7.18 -13.35 -3.72
C ALA A 154 -7.84 -14.07 -4.91
N ALA A 155 -9.18 -14.19 -4.98
CA ALA A 155 -9.85 -15.01 -5.98
C ALA A 155 -9.55 -14.62 -7.44
N PRO A 156 -9.49 -13.32 -7.81
CA PRO A 156 -9.14 -12.90 -9.18
C PRO A 156 -7.73 -13.32 -9.61
N TYR A 157 -6.82 -13.48 -8.65
CA TYR A 157 -5.44 -13.88 -8.89
C TYR A 157 -5.25 -15.39 -8.79
N LEU A 158 -6.00 -16.05 -7.91
CA LEU A 158 -5.94 -17.50 -7.72
C LEU A 158 -6.48 -18.26 -8.93
N LYS A 159 -7.58 -17.79 -9.54
CA LYS A 159 -8.18 -18.48 -10.69
C LYS A 159 -7.18 -18.72 -11.84
N PRO A 160 -6.52 -17.70 -12.43
CA PRO A 160 -5.58 -17.93 -13.53
C PRO A 160 -4.34 -18.74 -13.10
N LEU A 161 -3.92 -18.64 -11.83
CA LEU A 161 -2.84 -19.48 -11.29
C LEU A 161 -3.24 -20.95 -11.22
N ILE A 162 -4.47 -21.25 -10.81
CA ILE A 162 -5.02 -22.61 -10.76
C ILE A 162 -5.21 -23.16 -12.18
N GLU A 163 -5.72 -22.37 -13.12
CA GLU A 163 -5.86 -22.77 -14.54
C GLU A 163 -4.50 -23.14 -15.14
N ALA A 164 -3.48 -22.29 -14.93
CA ALA A 164 -2.13 -22.56 -15.40
C ALA A 164 -1.53 -23.81 -14.72
N LEU A 165 -1.70 -23.94 -13.40
CA LEU A 165 -1.21 -25.09 -12.66
C LEU A 165 -1.87 -26.40 -13.11
N LYS A 166 -3.20 -26.41 -13.33
CA LYS A 166 -3.92 -27.57 -13.87
C LYS A 166 -3.38 -27.99 -15.24
N SER A 167 -3.05 -27.02 -16.10
CA SER A 167 -2.57 -27.31 -17.46
C SER A 167 -1.21 -28.01 -17.52
N ILE A 168 -0.42 -27.95 -16.44
CA ILE A 168 0.90 -28.59 -16.36
C ILE A 168 0.91 -29.85 -15.49
N MET A 169 -0.23 -30.21 -14.89
CA MET A 169 -0.34 -31.36 -14.01
C MET A 169 -0.85 -32.59 -14.76
N GLU A 170 -0.20 -33.73 -14.53
CA GLU A 170 -0.66 -35.03 -15.02
C GLU A 170 -1.96 -35.46 -14.32
N GLU A 171 -2.11 -35.15 -13.02
CA GLU A 171 -3.30 -35.45 -12.22
C GLU A 171 -4.01 -34.17 -11.75
N ALA A 172 -4.87 -33.61 -12.61
CA ALA A 172 -5.63 -32.39 -12.28
C ALA A 172 -6.73 -32.59 -11.22
N SER A 173 -7.03 -33.82 -10.81
CA SER A 173 -8.07 -34.13 -9.81
C SER A 173 -7.66 -33.74 -8.37
N LYS A 174 -6.37 -33.52 -8.11
CA LYS A 174 -5.84 -33.21 -6.79
C LYS A 174 -4.92 -32.00 -6.83
N CYS A 175 -5.13 -31.06 -5.90
CA CYS A 175 -4.24 -29.91 -5.78
C CYS A 175 -2.87 -30.36 -5.21
N PRO A 176 -1.73 -29.92 -5.80
CA PRO A 176 -0.39 -30.31 -5.35
C PRO A 176 0.06 -29.52 -4.10
N CYS A 177 -0.69 -28.49 -3.70
CA CYS A 177 -0.36 -27.60 -2.60
C CYS A 177 -1.60 -27.15 -1.84
N THR A 178 -2.25 -28.09 -1.13
CA THR A 178 -3.52 -27.84 -0.43
C THR A 178 -3.44 -26.81 0.71
N ASP A 179 -2.23 -26.53 1.19
CA ASP A 179 -1.93 -25.48 2.17
C ASP A 179 -1.86 -24.08 1.54
N ALA A 180 -1.45 -23.97 0.27
CA ALA A 180 -1.47 -22.71 -0.49
C ALA A 180 -2.80 -22.51 -1.25
N ILE A 181 -3.39 -23.56 -1.80
CA ILE A 181 -4.64 -23.56 -2.57
C ILE A 181 -5.54 -24.65 -2.00
N LYS A 182 -6.62 -24.29 -1.31
CA LYS A 182 -7.55 -25.28 -0.75
C LYS A 182 -8.14 -26.12 -1.89
N GLN A 183 -8.43 -27.39 -1.60
CA GLN A 183 -9.07 -28.27 -2.58
C GLN A 183 -10.41 -27.70 -3.10
N SER A 184 -11.15 -26.95 -2.27
CA SER A 184 -12.37 -26.28 -2.70
C SER A 184 -12.13 -25.18 -3.74
N GLU A 185 -11.04 -24.42 -3.62
CA GLU A 185 -10.66 -23.37 -4.59
C GLU A 185 -10.17 -24.01 -5.89
N TRP A 186 -9.40 -25.10 -5.76
CA TRP A 186 -8.95 -25.92 -6.90
C TRP A 186 -10.12 -26.49 -7.71
N ASN A 187 -11.13 -27.03 -7.03
CA ASN A 187 -12.31 -27.61 -7.66
C ASN A 187 -13.26 -26.55 -8.24
N ALA A 188 -13.21 -25.31 -7.75
CA ALA A 188 -14.04 -24.22 -8.24
C ALA A 188 -13.60 -23.71 -9.63
N VAL A 189 -12.37 -24.02 -10.04
CA VAL A 189 -11.84 -23.73 -11.37
C VAL A 189 -12.03 -24.98 -12.24
N PRO A 190 -12.73 -24.89 -13.39
CA PRO A 190 -12.91 -26.03 -14.28
C PRO A 190 -11.57 -26.61 -14.78
N ASP A 191 -11.57 -27.89 -15.11
CA ASP A 191 -10.48 -28.48 -15.88
C ASP A 191 -10.57 -27.97 -17.34
N ASN A 192 -9.41 -27.75 -17.97
CA ASN A 192 -9.33 -27.42 -19.40
C ASN A 192 -9.32 -28.68 -20.26
#